data_AF-A0A5N5SKJ7-F1
#
_entry.id   AF-A0A5N5SKJ7-F1
#
_cell.length_a   1.000
_cell.length_b   1.000
_cell.length_c   1.000
_cell.angle_alpha   90.00
_cell.angle_beta   90.00
_cell.angle_gamma   90.00
#
_symmetry.space_group_name_H-M   'P 1'
#
loop_
_entity.id
_entity.type
_entity.pdbx_description
1 polymer ?
#
loop_
_entity_poly.entity_id
_entity_poly.type
_entity_poly.pdbx_seq_one_letter_code
_entity_poly.pdbx_strand_id
1 'polypeptide(L)'
;MQNAHIDDGGTETSVSFIIPVEGAKDTFVIGLRSSVALIKWSPTEPDNQIIKPIPLLALDSTQAQRVKFNDAKCDNKGRLYLDTMIHRIDAFDYSFETGVISKRRPVFDYKSHPEVKGIPDGMSIDENDNLWVACFDGFQVLNINPREGKLLRILDMPVRNPTSTCWGGPDYSTLFVTSAKLNSENDIEVYPETGKTFAVTGLGVKGLSPKKFKVNNISKYI
;
A
#
# COMPACT_ATOMS: atom_id res chain seq x y z
N MET A 1 10.04 20.79 -9.30
CA MET A 1 9.10 19.88 -8.61
C MET A 1 7.71 20.42 -8.85
N GLN A 2 6.76 19.60 -9.29
CA GLN A 2 5.35 19.98 -9.43
C GLN A 2 4.52 19.16 -8.45
N ASN A 3 3.53 19.78 -7.84
CA ASN A 3 2.62 19.19 -6.89
C ASN A 3 1.18 19.30 -7.42
N ALA A 4 0.36 18.31 -7.08
CA ALA A 4 -1.08 18.39 -7.27
C ALA A 4 -1.76 18.53 -5.90
N HIS A 5 -2.69 19.45 -5.81
CA HIS A 5 -3.66 19.55 -4.73
C HIS A 5 -4.90 18.73 -5.12
N ILE A 6 -5.31 17.82 -4.25
CA ILE A 6 -6.55 17.06 -4.45
C ILE A 6 -7.68 17.86 -3.79
N ASP A 7 -8.62 18.35 -4.60
CA ASP A 7 -9.84 19.01 -4.13
C ASP A 7 -10.86 17.95 -3.75
N ASP A 8 -10.78 17.48 -2.50
CA ASP A 8 -11.65 16.47 -1.92
C ASP A 8 -12.93 17.07 -1.29
N GLY A 9 -13.21 18.37 -1.51
CA GLY A 9 -14.30 19.09 -0.86
C GLY A 9 -13.95 19.64 0.53
N GLY A 10 -12.67 19.76 0.88
CA GLY A 10 -12.20 20.48 2.07
C GLY A 10 -12.07 19.62 3.33
N THR A 11 -11.86 18.31 3.18
CA THR A 11 -11.78 17.39 4.33
C THR A 11 -10.36 17.18 4.89
N GLU A 12 -9.40 18.03 4.49
CA GLU A 12 -7.97 17.94 4.83
C GLU A 12 -7.41 16.51 4.62
N THR A 13 -7.80 15.85 3.54
CA THR A 13 -7.45 14.44 3.36
C THR A 13 -6.00 14.25 2.97
N SER A 14 -5.27 13.47 3.78
CA SER A 14 -3.98 12.91 3.39
C SER A 14 -4.18 11.87 2.28
N VAL A 15 -3.50 12.06 1.15
CA VAL A 15 -3.34 11.01 0.14
C VAL A 15 -2.43 9.93 0.71
N SER A 16 -2.87 8.67 0.70
CA SER A 16 -2.16 7.57 1.38
C SER A 16 -1.40 6.64 0.42
N PHE A 17 -1.98 6.32 -0.73
CA PHE A 17 -1.31 5.52 -1.77
C PHE A 17 -1.60 6.07 -3.16
N ILE A 18 -0.78 5.67 -4.14
CA ILE A 18 -0.97 5.98 -5.55
C ILE A 18 -0.58 4.76 -6.41
N ILE A 19 -1.46 4.34 -7.32
CA ILE A 19 -1.23 3.21 -8.22
C ILE A 19 -1.56 3.63 -9.66
N PRO A 20 -0.61 3.50 -10.61
CA PRO A 20 -0.85 3.89 -12.01
C PRO A 20 -1.88 2.98 -12.67
N VAL A 21 -2.71 3.55 -13.54
CA VAL A 21 -3.76 2.79 -14.21
C VAL A 21 -3.27 2.12 -15.51
N GLU A 22 -3.61 0.85 -15.70
CA GLU A 22 -3.25 0.12 -16.92
C GLU A 22 -4.04 0.67 -18.12
N GLY A 23 -3.35 0.94 -19.23
CA GLY A 23 -3.98 1.44 -20.46
C GLY A 23 -4.43 2.90 -20.41
N ALA A 24 -4.26 3.60 -19.28
CA ALA A 24 -4.65 5.00 -19.12
C ALA A 24 -3.43 5.84 -18.74
N LYS A 25 -2.97 6.68 -19.66
CA LYS A 25 -1.86 7.60 -19.40
C LYS A 25 -2.28 8.60 -18.32
N ASP A 26 -1.32 8.97 -17.45
CA ASP A 26 -1.48 10.05 -16.48
C ASP A 26 -2.68 9.84 -15.54
N THR A 27 -3.12 8.59 -15.36
CA THR A 27 -4.31 8.23 -14.57
C THR A 27 -3.89 7.31 -13.44
N PHE A 28 -4.37 7.60 -12.23
CA PHE A 28 -3.96 6.91 -11.02
C PHE A 28 -5.16 6.63 -10.11
N VAL A 29 -5.11 5.50 -9.40
CA VAL A 29 -5.95 5.26 -8.23
C VAL A 29 -5.22 5.78 -7.00
N ILE A 30 -5.91 6.54 -6.16
CA ILE A 30 -5.38 7.07 -4.91
C ILE A 30 -6.27 6.71 -3.72
N GLY A 31 -5.64 6.61 -2.55
CA GLY A 31 -6.32 6.53 -1.27
C GLY A 31 -6.56 7.91 -0.67
N LEU A 32 -7.78 8.14 -0.18
CA LEU A 32 -8.21 9.39 0.44
C LEU A 32 -8.81 9.09 1.82
N ARG A 33 -7.98 9.07 2.88
CA ARG A 33 -8.34 8.72 4.28
C ARG A 33 -9.11 7.40 4.42
N SER A 34 -10.38 7.35 4.03
CA SER A 34 -11.29 6.20 4.12
C SER A 34 -12.01 5.89 2.79
N SER A 35 -11.58 6.49 1.69
CA SER A 35 -12.13 6.28 0.35
C SER A 35 -11.01 6.02 -0.66
N VAL A 36 -11.40 5.55 -1.84
CA VAL A 36 -10.53 5.30 -2.99
C VAL A 36 -11.10 6.08 -4.17
N ALA A 37 -10.24 6.76 -4.91
CA ALA A 37 -10.66 7.59 -6.04
C ALA A 37 -9.69 7.50 -7.22
N LEU A 38 -10.16 7.89 -8.40
CA LEU A 38 -9.34 8.15 -9.57
C LEU A 38 -8.92 9.61 -9.63
N ILE A 39 -7.70 9.83 -10.08
CA ILE A 39 -7.20 11.13 -10.50
C ILE A 39 -6.56 11.01 -11.88
N LYS A 40 -6.65 12.09 -12.65
CA LYS A 40 -5.86 12.27 -13.86
C LYS A 40 -4.88 13.40 -13.60
N TRP A 41 -3.59 13.09 -13.60
CA TRP A 41 -2.53 14.05 -13.32
C TRP A 41 -1.33 13.87 -14.22
N SER A 42 -0.89 14.95 -14.86
CA SER A 42 0.32 14.99 -15.64
C SER A 42 1.19 16.16 -15.17
N PRO A 43 2.49 15.94 -14.95
CA PRO A 43 3.43 17.00 -14.59
C PRO A 43 3.77 17.92 -15.78
N THR A 44 3.18 17.71 -16.96
CA THR A 44 3.39 18.60 -18.13
C THR A 44 2.18 19.46 -18.43
N GLU A 45 1.06 19.28 -17.72
CA GLU A 45 -0.19 20.02 -17.94
C GLU A 45 -0.29 21.18 -16.93
N PRO A 46 -0.19 22.45 -17.37
CA PRO A 46 -0.06 23.61 -16.47
C PRO A 46 -1.28 23.82 -15.56
N ASP A 47 -2.47 23.43 -16.02
CA ASP A 47 -3.75 23.71 -15.34
C ASP A 47 -4.20 22.60 -14.38
N ASN A 48 -3.39 21.55 -14.20
CA ASN A 48 -3.78 20.36 -13.42
C ASN A 48 -3.24 20.34 -11.99
N GLN A 49 -3.09 21.53 -11.38
CA GLN A 49 -2.64 21.67 -9.99
C GLN A 49 -3.76 21.45 -8.98
N ILE A 50 -5.03 21.58 -9.37
CA ILE A 50 -6.19 21.22 -8.54
C ILE A 50 -6.92 20.09 -9.24
N ILE A 51 -6.86 18.89 -8.67
CA ILE A 51 -7.49 17.70 -9.24
C ILE A 51 -8.74 17.37 -8.44
N LYS A 52 -9.87 17.26 -9.14
CA LYS A 52 -11.10 16.71 -8.58
C LYS A 52 -11.06 15.18 -8.66
N PRO A 53 -11.02 14.47 -7.53
CA PRO A 53 -10.99 13.02 -7.53
C PRO A 53 -12.36 12.46 -7.94
N ILE A 54 -12.35 11.41 -8.74
CA ILE A 54 -13.57 10.67 -9.09
C ILE A 54 -13.72 9.49 -8.13
N PRO A 55 -14.73 9.47 -7.24
CA PRO A 55 -14.86 8.42 -6.26
C PRO A 55 -15.06 7.04 -6.91
N LEU A 56 -14.27 6.05 -6.49
CA LEU A 56 -14.45 4.65 -6.84
C LEU A 56 -15.11 3.86 -5.70
N LEU A 57 -14.76 4.20 -4.47
CA LEU A 57 -15.27 3.57 -3.26
C LEU A 57 -15.20 4.57 -2.12
N ALA A 58 -16.26 4.65 -1.31
CA ALA A 58 -16.21 5.27 0.00
C ALA A 58 -16.74 4.29 1.04
N LEU A 59 -16.05 4.18 2.18
CA LEU A 59 -16.60 3.47 3.33
C LEU A 59 -17.85 4.23 3.85
N ASP A 60 -18.81 3.50 4.41
CA ASP A 60 -19.95 4.14 5.08
C ASP A 60 -19.49 5.00 6.27
N SER A 61 -20.34 5.92 6.72
CA SER A 61 -20.01 6.90 7.77
C SER A 61 -19.55 6.26 9.08
N THR A 62 -20.05 5.07 9.43
CA THR A 62 -19.68 4.38 10.66
C THR A 62 -18.26 3.81 10.55
N GLN A 63 -17.92 3.24 9.40
CA GLN A 63 -16.58 2.73 9.12
C GLN A 63 -15.57 3.87 8.89
N ALA A 64 -15.95 4.92 8.18
CA ALA A 64 -15.10 6.04 7.79
C ALA A 64 -14.55 6.84 8.99
N GLN A 65 -15.29 6.87 10.10
CA GLN A 65 -14.82 7.50 11.35
C GLN A 65 -13.70 6.71 12.04
N ARG A 66 -13.61 5.40 11.79
CA ARG A 66 -12.74 4.47 12.53
C ARG A 66 -11.53 4.01 11.72
N VAL A 67 -11.63 4.04 10.40
CA VAL A 67 -10.65 3.43 9.50
C VAL A 67 -9.96 4.52 8.71
N LYS A 68 -8.62 4.51 8.76
CA LYS A 68 -7.76 5.26 7.86
C LYS A 68 -6.89 4.28 7.07
N PHE A 69 -6.89 4.37 5.74
CA PHE A 69 -6.01 3.65 4.83
C PHE A 69 -4.60 4.24 4.89
N ASN A 70 -3.57 3.39 4.86
CA ASN A 70 -2.17 3.83 4.96
C ASN A 70 -1.37 3.55 3.67
N ASP A 71 -1.41 2.33 3.14
CA ASP A 71 -0.86 1.89 1.86
C ASP A 71 -1.83 0.92 1.16
N ALA A 72 -1.59 0.68 -0.13
CA ALA A 72 -2.30 -0.34 -0.89
C ALA A 72 -1.43 -0.98 -1.96
N LYS A 73 -1.74 -2.25 -2.27
CA LYS A 73 -1.22 -2.97 -3.44
C LYS A 73 -2.31 -3.77 -4.13
N CYS A 74 -2.14 -3.94 -5.43
CA CYS A 74 -3.04 -4.73 -6.27
C CYS A 74 -2.30 -5.96 -6.79
N ASP A 75 -2.94 -7.13 -6.74
CA ASP A 75 -2.39 -8.35 -7.33
C ASP A 75 -2.77 -8.52 -8.81
N ASN A 76 -2.23 -9.57 -9.44
CA ASN A 76 -2.50 -9.91 -10.83
C ASN A 76 -3.94 -10.37 -11.11
N LYS A 77 -4.72 -10.65 -10.04
CA LYS A 77 -6.14 -11.00 -10.07
C LYS A 77 -7.03 -9.80 -9.75
N GLY A 78 -6.43 -8.61 -9.62
CA GLY A 78 -7.12 -7.36 -9.49
C GLY A 78 -7.49 -7.03 -8.05
N ARG A 79 -7.29 -7.94 -7.10
CA ARG A 79 -7.65 -7.71 -5.70
C ARG A 79 -6.83 -6.56 -5.15
N LEU A 80 -7.51 -5.60 -4.55
CA LEU A 80 -6.89 -4.48 -3.87
C LEU A 80 -6.75 -4.84 -2.38
N TYR A 81 -5.52 -4.87 -1.91
CA TYR A 81 -5.18 -5.03 -0.50
C TYR A 81 -4.80 -3.67 0.07
N LEU A 82 -5.39 -3.33 1.20
CA LEU A 82 -5.08 -2.10 1.92
C LEU A 82 -4.77 -2.47 3.36
N ASP A 83 -3.71 -1.90 3.89
CA ASP A 83 -3.55 -1.85 5.33
C ASP A 83 -4.35 -0.66 5.89
N THR A 84 -4.49 -0.68 7.21
CA THR A 84 -5.25 0.32 7.92
C THR A 84 -4.58 0.67 9.23
N MET A 85 -4.76 1.91 9.68
CA MET A 85 -4.30 2.37 10.99
C MET A 85 -5.00 1.68 12.18
N ILE A 86 -5.86 0.69 11.92
CA ILE A 86 -6.47 -0.17 12.95
C ILE A 86 -5.77 -1.54 13.07
N HIS A 87 -4.55 -1.67 12.55
CA HIS A 87 -3.67 -2.85 12.65
C HIS A 87 -4.25 -4.08 11.93
N ARG A 88 -4.82 -3.84 10.74
CA ARG A 88 -5.50 -4.86 9.96
C ARG A 88 -5.26 -4.66 8.47
N ILE A 89 -5.16 -5.76 7.75
CA ILE A 89 -5.14 -5.79 6.29
C ILE A 89 -6.51 -6.24 5.82
N ASP A 90 -7.09 -5.43 4.94
CA ASP A 90 -8.36 -5.74 4.28
C ASP A 90 -8.13 -6.01 2.79
N ALA A 91 -8.91 -6.94 2.25
CA ALA A 91 -9.03 -7.15 0.82
C ALA A 91 -10.38 -6.64 0.32
N PHE A 92 -10.36 -6.13 -0.90
CA PHE A 92 -11.54 -5.82 -1.67
C PHE A 92 -11.56 -6.68 -2.93
N ASP A 93 -12.75 -7.16 -3.29
CA ASP A 93 -12.96 -7.72 -4.61
C ASP A 93 -12.91 -6.59 -5.62
N TYR A 94 -12.17 -6.83 -6.70
CA TYR A 94 -12.13 -5.97 -7.85
C TYR A 94 -12.59 -6.74 -9.07
N SER A 95 -13.60 -6.22 -9.75
CA SER A 95 -14.00 -6.76 -11.03
C SER A 95 -13.18 -6.13 -12.13
N PHE A 96 -12.31 -6.92 -12.77
CA PHE A 96 -11.64 -6.53 -14.00
C PHE A 96 -12.58 -6.26 -15.17
N GLU A 97 -13.86 -6.63 -15.08
CA GLU A 97 -14.84 -6.38 -16.14
C GLU A 97 -15.58 -5.05 -15.92
N THR A 98 -15.91 -4.73 -14.66
CA THR A 98 -16.75 -3.57 -14.34
C THR A 98 -16.00 -2.42 -13.68
N GLY A 99 -14.75 -2.63 -13.23
CA GLY A 99 -14.00 -1.62 -12.47
C GLY A 99 -14.50 -1.42 -11.04
N VAL A 100 -15.42 -2.25 -10.56
CA VAL A 100 -16.04 -2.11 -9.24
C VAL A 100 -15.14 -2.68 -8.16
N ILE A 101 -14.84 -1.85 -7.15
CA ILE A 101 -14.24 -2.27 -5.88
C ILE A 101 -15.37 -2.53 -4.89
N SER A 102 -15.42 -3.73 -4.30
CA SER A 102 -16.52 -4.13 -3.40
C SER A 102 -16.06 -5.16 -2.37
N LYS A 103 -17.00 -5.60 -1.51
CA LYS A 103 -16.80 -6.75 -0.60
C LYS A 103 -15.54 -6.66 0.24
N ARG A 104 -15.38 -5.52 0.94
CA ARG A 104 -14.38 -5.35 1.99
C ARG A 104 -14.44 -6.52 2.95
N ARG A 105 -13.29 -7.16 3.20
CA ARG A 105 -13.16 -8.19 4.23
C ARG A 105 -11.78 -8.16 4.87
N PRO A 106 -11.67 -8.45 6.17
CA PRO A 106 -10.36 -8.63 6.79
C PRO A 106 -9.70 -9.89 6.21
N VAL A 107 -8.42 -9.78 5.87
CA VAL A 107 -7.58 -10.90 5.45
C VAL A 107 -6.46 -11.18 6.44
N PHE A 108 -6.12 -10.23 7.31
CA PHE A 108 -5.17 -10.45 8.40
C PHE A 108 -5.40 -9.43 9.51
N ASP A 109 -5.48 -9.88 10.77
CA ASP A 109 -5.65 -9.03 11.95
C ASP A 109 -4.48 -9.23 12.92
N TYR A 110 -3.69 -8.18 13.13
CA TYR A 110 -2.48 -8.23 13.96
C TYR A 110 -2.83 -8.60 15.41
N LYS A 111 -4.04 -8.29 15.88
CA LYS A 111 -4.47 -8.61 17.25
C LYS A 111 -4.62 -10.10 17.50
N SER A 112 -4.75 -10.89 16.44
CA SER A 112 -4.82 -12.35 16.52
C SER A 112 -3.44 -13.01 16.54
N HIS A 113 -2.36 -12.23 16.43
CA HIS A 113 -0.98 -12.68 16.32
C HIS A 113 -0.09 -11.94 17.34
N PRO A 114 0.00 -12.42 18.60
CA PRO A 114 0.77 -11.74 19.65
C PRO A 114 2.27 -11.60 19.37
N GLU A 115 2.81 -12.42 18.46
CA GLU A 115 4.17 -12.33 17.95
C GLU A 115 4.41 -11.12 17.04
N VAL A 116 3.34 -10.57 16.43
CA VAL A 116 3.40 -9.41 15.54
C VAL A 116 3.41 -8.13 16.37
N LYS A 117 4.29 -7.20 16.00
CA LYS A 117 4.56 -5.93 16.68
C LYS A 117 4.50 -4.79 15.68
N GLY A 118 4.23 -3.59 16.18
CA GLY A 118 4.13 -2.40 15.36
C GLY A 118 2.82 -2.30 14.59
N ILE A 119 2.85 -1.49 13.53
CA ILE A 119 1.69 -1.11 12.72
C ILE A 119 2.00 -1.48 11.27
N PRO A 120 1.05 -2.04 10.51
CA PRO A 120 1.28 -2.26 9.09
C PRO A 120 1.57 -0.92 8.39
N ASP A 121 2.58 -0.94 7.53
CA ASP A 121 2.95 0.14 6.64
C ASP A 121 3.04 -0.39 5.20
N GLY A 122 3.98 0.08 4.40
CA GLY A 122 4.10 -0.33 3.01
C GLY A 122 4.21 -1.84 2.79
N MET A 123 3.50 -2.34 1.77
CA MET A 123 3.49 -3.76 1.42
C MET A 123 3.88 -4.05 -0.04
N SER A 124 4.21 -5.30 -0.34
CA SER A 124 4.37 -5.84 -1.70
C SER A 124 3.81 -7.26 -1.81
N ILE A 125 3.77 -7.82 -3.03
CA ILE A 125 3.18 -9.13 -3.32
C ILE A 125 4.21 -10.01 -4.02
N ASP A 126 4.31 -11.28 -3.60
CA ASP A 126 5.17 -12.29 -4.23
C ASP A 126 4.45 -13.12 -5.29
N GLU A 127 5.18 -13.97 -6.01
CA GLU A 127 4.65 -14.83 -7.07
C GLU A 127 3.63 -15.88 -6.60
N ASN A 128 3.53 -16.10 -5.28
CA ASN A 128 2.57 -16.99 -4.65
C ASN A 128 1.34 -16.22 -4.11
N ASP A 129 1.15 -14.96 -4.54
CA ASP A 129 0.12 -14.05 -4.06
C ASP A 129 0.17 -13.82 -2.54
N ASN A 130 1.33 -13.96 -1.89
CA ASN A 130 1.49 -13.63 -0.46
C ASN A 130 1.91 -12.17 -0.29
N LEU A 131 1.49 -11.56 0.81
CA LEU A 131 1.78 -10.18 1.16
C LEU A 131 3.06 -10.09 1.99
N TRP A 132 3.94 -9.16 1.60
CA TRP A 132 5.15 -8.80 2.35
C TRP A 132 4.99 -7.41 2.93
N VAL A 133 4.78 -7.31 4.25
CA VAL A 133 4.27 -6.10 4.91
C VAL A 133 5.31 -5.58 5.90
N ALA A 134 5.83 -4.38 5.67
CA ALA A 134 6.67 -3.70 6.65
C ALA A 134 5.85 -3.34 7.89
N CYS A 135 6.42 -3.51 9.08
CA CYS A 135 5.78 -3.14 10.33
C CYS A 135 6.52 -1.97 10.97
N PHE A 136 5.96 -0.78 10.84
CA PHE A 136 6.46 0.42 11.50
C PHE A 136 6.43 0.24 13.02
N ASP A 137 7.48 0.66 13.73
CA ASP A 137 7.65 0.40 15.16
C ASP A 137 7.64 -1.11 15.53
N GLY A 138 7.93 -1.98 14.56
CA GLY A 138 7.74 -3.42 14.68
C GLY A 138 9.01 -4.26 14.57
N PHE A 139 10.14 -3.67 14.15
CA PHE A 139 11.39 -4.40 13.86
C PHE A 139 11.23 -5.58 12.90
N GLN A 140 10.23 -5.55 12.02
CA GLN A 140 9.93 -6.73 11.21
C GLN A 140 9.26 -6.42 9.88
N VAL A 141 9.38 -7.39 8.97
CA VAL A 141 8.55 -7.56 7.79
C VAL A 141 7.80 -8.89 7.91
N LEU A 142 6.51 -8.89 7.64
CA LEU A 142 5.68 -10.10 7.67
C LEU A 142 5.53 -10.66 6.27
N ASN A 143 5.55 -11.99 6.13
CA ASN A 143 5.03 -12.70 4.97
C ASN A 143 3.69 -13.35 5.37
N ILE A 144 2.60 -12.92 4.74
CA ILE A 144 1.24 -13.32 5.06
C ILE A 144 0.60 -13.97 3.84
N ASN A 145 -0.06 -15.11 4.03
CA ASN A 145 -0.99 -15.66 3.05
C ASN A 145 -2.39 -15.04 3.28
N PRO A 146 -2.84 -14.10 2.43
CA PRO A 146 -4.10 -13.39 2.64
C PRO A 146 -5.33 -14.24 2.28
N ARG A 147 -5.16 -15.39 1.61
CA ARG A 147 -6.25 -16.29 1.24
C ARG A 147 -6.72 -17.11 2.43
N GLU A 148 -5.79 -17.48 3.29
CA GLU A 148 -6.02 -18.29 4.49
C GLU A 148 -5.93 -17.47 5.79
N GLY A 149 -5.51 -16.21 5.70
CA GLY A 149 -5.25 -15.35 6.86
C GLY A 149 -4.12 -15.85 7.75
N LYS A 150 -3.10 -16.46 7.15
CA LYS A 150 -1.99 -17.09 7.89
C LYS A 150 -0.72 -16.26 7.81
N LEU A 151 -0.07 -16.11 8.96
CA LEU A 151 1.32 -15.66 9.04
C LEU A 151 2.24 -16.82 8.61
N LEU A 152 3.02 -16.60 7.55
CA LEU A 152 3.96 -17.61 7.02
C LEU A 152 5.38 -17.41 7.54
N ARG A 153 5.82 -16.16 7.70
CA ARG A 153 7.18 -15.82 8.15
C ARG A 153 7.19 -14.44 8.81
N ILE A 154 7.99 -14.30 9.85
CA ILE A 154 8.48 -13.01 10.34
C ILE A 154 9.94 -12.88 9.90
N LEU A 155 10.27 -11.77 9.24
CA LEU A 155 11.63 -11.39 8.91
C LEU A 155 12.04 -10.26 9.86
N ASP A 156 12.95 -10.56 10.78
CA ASP A 156 13.49 -9.56 11.70
C ASP A 156 14.32 -8.52 10.94
N MET A 157 14.13 -7.26 11.31
CA MET A 157 14.84 -6.11 10.76
C MET A 157 15.72 -5.47 11.84
N PRO A 158 16.94 -5.04 11.51
CA PRO A 158 17.86 -4.40 12.46
C PRO A 158 17.48 -2.94 12.79
N VAL A 159 16.25 -2.54 12.44
CA VAL A 159 15.74 -1.16 12.57
C VAL A 159 14.32 -1.21 13.09
N ARG A 160 13.99 -0.23 13.94
CA ARG A 160 12.67 -0.11 14.59
C ARG A 160 11.55 0.12 13.59
N ASN A 161 11.81 0.97 12.60
CA ASN A 161 10.79 1.51 11.71
C ASN A 161 11.01 1.08 10.24
N PRO A 162 10.89 -0.21 9.86
CA PRO A 162 10.65 -0.58 8.46
C PRO A 162 9.39 0.12 7.96
N THR A 163 9.44 0.70 6.75
CA THR A 163 8.33 1.52 6.22
C THR A 163 7.68 0.96 4.96
N SER A 164 8.42 0.24 4.11
CA SER A 164 7.84 -0.31 2.88
C SER A 164 8.69 -1.43 2.33
N THR A 165 8.11 -2.22 1.44
CA THR A 165 8.79 -3.32 0.75
C THR A 165 8.56 -3.25 -0.75
N CYS A 166 9.54 -3.68 -1.54
CA CYS A 166 9.43 -3.82 -2.98
C CYS A 166 10.34 -4.94 -3.47
N TRP A 167 9.87 -5.73 -4.42
CA TRP A 167 10.69 -6.75 -5.07
C TRP A 167 11.51 -6.17 -6.21
N GLY A 168 12.77 -6.58 -6.32
CA GLY A 168 13.69 -6.14 -7.36
C GLY A 168 14.85 -7.11 -7.59
N GLY A 169 15.89 -6.62 -8.27
CA GLY A 169 16.93 -7.46 -8.85
C GLY A 169 16.55 -7.96 -10.26
N PRO A 170 17.48 -8.58 -11.00
CA PRO A 170 17.26 -8.96 -12.40
C PRO A 170 16.06 -9.89 -12.64
N ASP A 171 15.68 -10.68 -11.64
CA ASP A 171 14.60 -11.66 -11.69
C ASP A 171 13.62 -11.52 -10.52
N TYR A 172 13.58 -10.35 -9.86
CA TYR A 172 12.73 -10.09 -8.70
C TYR A 172 12.99 -11.01 -7.49
N SER A 173 14.17 -11.61 -7.34
CA SER A 173 14.52 -12.47 -6.20
C SER A 173 14.96 -11.73 -4.92
N THR A 174 15.05 -10.40 -4.97
CA THR A 174 15.52 -9.57 -3.85
C THR A 174 14.39 -8.72 -3.31
N LEU A 175 14.11 -8.81 -2.01
CA LEU A 175 13.19 -7.91 -1.34
C LEU A 175 13.95 -6.69 -0.82
N PHE A 176 13.65 -5.52 -1.36
CA PHE A 176 14.12 -4.25 -0.84
C PHE A 176 13.18 -3.75 0.24
N VAL A 177 13.75 -3.23 1.33
CA VAL A 177 13.00 -2.71 2.48
C VAL A 177 13.52 -1.33 2.84
N THR A 178 12.64 -0.33 2.89
CA THR A 178 12.99 1.02 3.37
C THR A 178 12.74 1.15 4.86
N SER A 179 13.39 2.11 5.52
CA SER A 179 13.14 2.42 6.92
C SER A 179 13.13 3.93 7.18
N ALA A 180 12.45 4.35 8.25
CA ALA A 180 12.38 5.75 8.67
C ALA A 180 13.29 6.04 9.86
N LYS A 181 13.98 7.18 9.76
CA LYS A 181 14.58 7.85 10.91
C LYS A 181 13.61 8.90 11.41
N LEU A 182 12.97 8.63 12.53
CA LEU A 182 12.25 9.66 13.29
C LEU A 182 13.26 10.36 14.21
N ASN A 183 13.14 11.68 14.38
CA ASN A 183 14.13 12.55 15.04
C ASN A 183 14.31 12.35 16.56
N SER A 184 14.10 11.15 17.10
CA SER A 184 14.61 10.81 18.43
C SER A 184 16.11 10.55 18.31
N GLU A 185 16.93 11.47 18.81
CA GLU A 185 18.40 11.39 18.81
C GLU A 185 18.91 10.02 19.33
N ASN A 186 18.16 9.36 20.22
CA ASN A 186 18.48 8.04 20.78
C ASN A 186 18.37 6.85 19.80
N ASP A 187 17.54 6.92 18.75
CA ASP A 187 17.29 5.74 17.90
C ASP A 187 18.50 5.38 17.02
N ILE A 188 19.35 6.34 16.65
CA ILE A 188 20.55 6.07 15.83
C ILE A 188 21.65 5.42 16.64
N GLU A 189 21.83 5.84 17.89
CA GLU A 189 22.85 5.25 18.76
C GLU A 189 22.55 3.76 19.01
N VAL A 190 21.28 3.42 19.17
CA VAL A 190 20.84 2.02 19.41
C VAL A 190 20.71 1.24 18.10
N TYR A 191 20.20 1.86 17.03
CA TYR A 191 19.94 1.25 15.73
C TYR A 191 20.59 2.07 14.59
N PRO A 192 21.91 1.93 14.38
CA PRO A 192 22.68 2.78 13.46
C PRO A 192 22.28 2.64 11.98
N GLU A 193 21.54 1.59 11.64
CA GLU A 193 21.02 1.35 10.29
C GLU A 193 19.68 2.05 10.02
N THR A 194 19.10 2.73 11.01
CA THR A 194 17.81 3.43 10.90
C THR A 194 17.85 4.51 9.81
N GLY A 195 16.83 4.51 8.94
CA GLY A 195 16.73 5.42 7.79
C GLY A 195 17.40 4.92 6.51
N LYS A 196 18.07 3.76 6.56
CA LYS A 196 18.68 3.13 5.38
C LYS A 196 17.69 2.23 4.64
N THR A 197 18.12 1.77 3.47
CA THR A 197 17.45 0.76 2.66
C THR A 197 18.21 -0.56 2.72
N PHE A 198 17.48 -1.66 2.85
CA PHE A 198 18.01 -3.01 2.98
C PHE A 198 17.68 -3.82 1.72
N ALA A 199 18.55 -4.76 1.36
CA ALA A 199 18.31 -5.75 0.32
C ALA A 199 18.38 -7.14 0.95
N VAL A 200 17.27 -7.88 0.89
CA VAL A 200 17.12 -9.19 1.51
C VAL A 200 17.05 -10.25 0.41
N THR A 201 18.01 -11.18 0.42
CA THR A 201 18.14 -12.25 -0.55
C THR A 201 17.94 -13.61 0.11
N GLY A 202 17.86 -14.68 -0.70
CA GLY A 202 17.74 -16.05 -0.17
C GLY A 202 16.37 -16.36 0.44
N LEU A 203 15.32 -15.59 0.12
CA LEU A 203 13.98 -15.79 0.68
C LEU A 203 13.27 -17.04 0.13
N GLY A 204 13.77 -17.61 -0.98
CA GLY A 204 13.22 -18.80 -1.64
C GLY A 204 11.96 -18.54 -2.46
N VAL A 205 11.66 -17.26 -2.73
CA VAL A 205 10.49 -16.81 -3.51
C VAL A 205 10.87 -15.55 -4.29
N LYS A 206 10.19 -15.31 -5.41
CA LYS A 206 10.35 -14.09 -6.20
C LYS A 206 9.14 -13.18 -6.09
N GLY A 207 9.38 -11.91 -6.31
CA GLY A 207 8.35 -10.93 -6.52
C GLY A 207 7.72 -10.98 -7.89
N LEU A 208 6.75 -10.08 -8.06
CA LEU A 208 6.17 -9.77 -9.35
C LEU A 208 6.68 -8.40 -9.83
N SER A 209 6.82 -8.27 -11.16
CA SER A 209 7.04 -6.97 -11.78
C SER A 209 5.90 -6.02 -11.40
N PRO A 210 6.17 -4.73 -11.09
CA PRO A 210 5.13 -3.77 -10.75
C PRO A 210 4.04 -3.74 -11.82
N LYS A 211 2.82 -4.13 -11.44
CA LYS A 211 1.66 -4.08 -12.32
C LYS A 211 0.94 -2.74 -12.19
N LYS A 212 0.38 -2.27 -13.30
CA LYS A 212 -0.54 -1.13 -13.32
C LYS A 212 -1.93 -1.61 -12.92
N PHE A 213 -2.68 -0.79 -12.18
CA PHE A 213 -4.06 -1.05 -11.79
C PHE A 213 -4.98 -0.90 -13.00
N LYS A 214 -5.60 -1.96 -13.50
CA LYS A 214 -6.53 -1.81 -14.63
C LYS A 214 -7.79 -1.08 -14.19
N VAL A 215 -8.31 -0.12 -14.95
CA VAL A 215 -9.67 0.47 -14.76
C VAL A 215 -10.47 0.24 -16.03
N ASN A 216 -11.62 -0.41 -15.90
CA ASN A 216 -12.46 -0.68 -17.06
C ASN A 216 -13.36 0.48 -17.44
N ASN A 217 -13.61 0.64 -18.75
CA ASN A 217 -14.31 1.79 -19.33
C ASN A 217 -13.73 3.12 -18.84
N ILE A 218 -12.40 3.22 -18.76
CA ILE A 218 -11.74 4.43 -18.29
C ILE A 218 -12.26 5.68 -18.99
N SER A 219 -12.63 5.59 -20.28
CA SER A 219 -13.27 6.65 -21.08
C SER A 219 -14.58 7.23 -20.51
N LYS A 220 -15.23 6.57 -19.56
CA LYS A 220 -16.38 7.13 -18.82
C LYS A 220 -15.95 8.12 -17.74
N TYR A 221 -14.68 8.09 -17.36
CA TYR A 221 -14.08 8.85 -16.26
C TYR A 221 -13.04 9.88 -16.73
N ILE A 222 -12.63 9.86 -18.00
CA ILE A 222 -11.62 10.79 -18.57
C ILE A 222 -12.17 11.64 -19.70
#